data_AF-A0A963RUH0-F1
#
_entry.id   AF-A0A963RUH0-F1
#
_cell.length_a   1.000
_cell.length_b   1.000
_cell.length_c   1.000
_cell.angle_alpha   90.00
_cell.angle_beta   90.00
_cell.angle_gamma   90.00
#
_symmetry.space_group_name_H-M   'P 1'
#
loop_
_entity.id
_entity.type
_entity.pdbx_description
1 polymer ?
#
loop_
_entity_poly.entity_id
_entity_poly.type
_entity_poly.pdbx_seq_one_letter_code
_entity_poly.pdbx_strand_id
1 'polypeptide(L)'
;RDVGRALGFSPEQISALTRSMAWWDKRDQLPHRLREIGLDPASPRVSKWLALTEQLVGTPRHLSQHVGGFIISDGPLARLVPVENAAMAERSVIQWDKEDLESLGLLKVDVLALGMLSVIRRALDLVSQRRGTPLTLADIPADDAATFEALC
;
A
#
# COMPACT_ATOMS: atom_id res chain seq x y z
N ARG A 1 -15.18 -8.88 1.41
CA ARG A 1 -14.80 -10.10 0.63
C ARG A 1 -14.75 -11.34 1.51
N ASP A 2 -14.05 -11.30 2.65
CA ASP A 2 -13.86 -12.48 3.53
C ASP A 2 -15.18 -13.05 4.08
N VAL A 3 -16.07 -12.20 4.61
CA VAL A 3 -17.42 -12.60 5.07
C VAL A 3 -18.25 -13.25 3.96
N GLY A 4 -18.20 -12.70 2.74
CA GLY A 4 -18.94 -13.24 1.59
C GLY A 4 -18.49 -14.68 1.26
N ARG A 5 -17.17 -14.93 1.31
CA ARG A 5 -16.62 -16.29 1.14
C ARG A 5 -17.09 -17.22 2.26
N ALA A 6 -17.03 -16.77 3.51
CA ALA A 6 -17.47 -17.56 4.66
C ALA A 6 -18.97 -17.91 4.64
N LEU A 7 -19.81 -17.05 4.07
CA LEU A 7 -21.25 -17.28 3.91
C LEU A 7 -21.62 -18.04 2.63
N GLY A 8 -20.64 -18.49 1.83
CA GLY A 8 -20.85 -19.31 0.65
C GLY A 8 -21.35 -18.55 -0.58
N PHE A 9 -21.08 -17.24 -0.68
CA PHE A 9 -21.31 -16.51 -1.94
C PHE A 9 -20.25 -16.85 -2.97
N SER A 10 -20.62 -16.84 -4.25
CA SER A 10 -19.69 -17.16 -5.34
C SER A 10 -18.65 -16.03 -5.51
N PRO A 11 -17.45 -16.34 -6.03
CA PRO A 11 -16.43 -15.33 -6.33
C PRO A 11 -16.98 -14.20 -7.24
N GLU A 12 -17.86 -14.53 -8.18
CA GLU A 12 -18.49 -13.59 -9.11
C GLU A 12 -19.40 -12.63 -8.36
N GLN A 13 -20.26 -13.13 -7.47
CA GLN A 13 -21.14 -12.30 -6.63
C GLN A 13 -20.34 -11.37 -5.71
N ILE A 14 -19.27 -11.89 -5.10
CA ILE A 14 -18.37 -11.12 -4.23
C ILE A 14 -17.65 -10.04 -5.02
N SER A 15 -17.15 -10.38 -6.21
CA SER A 15 -16.43 -9.44 -7.07
C SER A 15 -17.36 -8.37 -7.64
N ALA A 16 -18.58 -8.73 -8.02
CA ALA A 16 -19.60 -7.80 -8.50
C ALA A 16 -19.97 -6.78 -7.42
N LEU A 17 -20.26 -7.22 -6.19
CA LEU A 17 -20.56 -6.31 -5.08
C LEU A 17 -19.36 -5.43 -4.71
N THR A 18 -18.15 -6.00 -4.64
CA THR A 18 -16.97 -5.21 -4.23
C THR A 18 -16.49 -4.23 -5.30
N ARG A 19 -16.80 -4.45 -6.58
CA ARG A 19 -16.54 -3.48 -7.64
C ARG A 19 -17.60 -2.38 -7.70
N SER A 20 -18.84 -2.69 -7.34
CA SER A 20 -19.92 -1.72 -7.31
C SER A 20 -19.89 -0.83 -6.07
N MET A 21 -19.07 -1.12 -5.06
CA MET A 21 -18.87 -0.28 -3.87
C MET A 21 -17.68 0.69 -4.07
N ALA A 22 -17.95 1.96 -4.31
CA ALA A 22 -17.01 3.06 -4.11
C ALA A 22 -17.00 3.52 -2.64
N TRP A 23 -15.89 4.12 -2.20
CA TRP A 23 -15.66 4.49 -0.80
C TRP A 23 -16.55 5.64 -0.29
N TRP A 24 -17.16 6.41 -1.21
CA TRP A 24 -18.07 7.52 -0.91
C TRP A 24 -19.56 7.15 -1.00
N ASP A 25 -19.88 5.88 -1.21
CA ASP A 25 -21.24 5.50 -1.49
C ASP A 25 -22.15 5.55 -0.27
N LYS A 26 -23.26 6.26 -0.46
CA LYS A 26 -24.31 6.38 0.54
C LYS A 26 -25.02 5.02 0.71
N ARG A 27 -25.33 4.68 1.97
CA ARG A 27 -25.98 3.41 2.35
C ARG A 27 -27.36 3.21 1.70
N ASP A 28 -27.99 4.28 1.23
CA ASP A 28 -29.30 4.29 0.57
C ASP A 28 -29.28 3.64 -0.83
N GLN A 29 -28.15 3.60 -1.53
CA GLN A 29 -28.03 2.99 -2.86
C GLN A 29 -27.79 1.47 -2.81
N LEU A 30 -27.48 0.92 -1.63
CA LEU A 30 -27.08 -0.47 -1.45
C LEU A 30 -28.14 -1.48 -1.93
N PRO A 31 -29.46 -1.30 -1.64
CA PRO A 31 -30.48 -2.23 -2.12
C PRO A 31 -30.61 -2.29 -3.64
N HIS A 32 -30.41 -1.16 -4.33
CA HIS A 32 -30.47 -1.12 -5.80
C HIS A 32 -29.32 -1.93 -6.42
N ARG A 33 -28.11 -1.73 -5.92
CA ARG A 33 -26.90 -2.41 -6.42
C ARG A 33 -26.89 -3.90 -6.17
N LEU A 34 -27.41 -4.33 -5.02
CA LEU A 34 -27.60 -5.75 -4.73
C LEU A 34 -28.48 -6.38 -5.81
N ARG A 35 -29.59 -5.72 -6.20
CA ARG A 35 -30.48 -6.21 -7.26
C ARG A 35 -29.79 -6.25 -8.63
N GLU A 36 -28.99 -5.25 -8.97
CA GLU A 36 -28.23 -5.22 -10.24
C GLU A 36 -27.28 -6.41 -10.41
N ILE A 37 -26.73 -6.92 -9.31
CA ILE A 37 -25.82 -8.09 -9.30
C ILE A 37 -26.56 -9.41 -9.02
N GLY A 38 -27.90 -9.41 -9.06
CA GLY A 38 -28.72 -10.60 -8.86
C GLY A 38 -28.81 -11.07 -7.40
N LEU A 39 -28.54 -10.18 -6.44
CA LEU A 39 -28.74 -10.44 -5.00
C LEU A 39 -30.02 -9.76 -4.51
N ASP A 40 -30.84 -10.52 -3.78
CA ASP A 40 -32.02 -9.97 -3.13
C ASP A 40 -31.64 -9.22 -1.84
N PRO A 41 -31.91 -7.91 -1.72
CA PRO A 41 -31.66 -7.15 -0.49
C PRO A 41 -32.45 -7.67 0.72
N ALA A 42 -33.61 -8.29 0.50
CA ALA A 42 -34.42 -8.87 1.56
C ALA A 42 -33.92 -10.25 2.00
N SER A 43 -32.94 -10.84 1.30
CA SER A 43 -32.37 -12.12 1.66
C SER A 43 -31.71 -12.06 3.04
N PRO A 44 -32.08 -12.96 3.98
CA PRO A 44 -31.42 -13.04 5.29
C PRO A 44 -29.91 -13.26 5.19
N ARG A 45 -29.45 -13.98 4.16
CA ARG A 45 -28.03 -14.25 3.93
C ARG A 45 -27.28 -12.99 3.50
N VAL A 46 -27.89 -12.14 2.67
CA VAL A 46 -27.32 -10.85 2.26
C VAL A 46 -27.29 -9.88 3.43
N SER A 47 -28.38 -9.80 4.21
CA SER A 47 -28.44 -8.99 5.42
C SER A 47 -27.34 -9.39 6.42
N LYS A 48 -27.16 -10.70 6.64
CA LYS A 48 -26.09 -11.24 7.50
C LYS A 48 -24.70 -10.92 6.97
N TRP A 49 -24.50 -10.95 5.65
CA TRP A 49 -23.22 -10.57 5.03
C TRP A 49 -22.88 -9.11 5.34
N LEU A 50 -23.82 -8.19 5.15
CA LEU A 50 -23.60 -6.77 5.42
C LEU A 50 -23.34 -6.49 6.91
N ALA A 51 -24.17 -7.05 7.79
CA ALA A 51 -24.03 -6.85 9.24
C ALA A 51 -22.68 -7.37 9.78
N LEU A 52 -22.28 -8.59 9.38
CA LEU A 52 -20.99 -9.14 9.79
C LEU A 52 -19.81 -8.38 9.15
N THR A 53 -20.00 -7.83 7.94
CA THR A 53 -18.96 -6.99 7.33
C THR A 53 -18.77 -5.71 8.14
N GLU A 54 -19.85 -5.04 8.54
CA GLU A 54 -19.80 -3.82 9.36
C GLU A 54 -19.13 -4.06 10.71
N GLN A 55 -19.39 -5.20 11.36
CA GLN A 55 -18.72 -5.57 12.62
C GLN A 55 -17.20 -5.81 12.47
N LEU A 56 -16.72 -6.14 11.28
CA LEU A 56 -15.31 -6.38 11.01
C LEU A 56 -14.59 -5.14 10.47
N VAL A 57 -15.30 -4.06 10.12
CA VAL A 57 -14.66 -2.81 9.70
C VAL A 57 -13.82 -2.25 10.86
N GLY A 58 -12.58 -1.86 10.57
CA GLY A 58 -11.65 -1.35 11.57
C GLY A 58 -10.90 -2.43 12.37
N THR A 59 -11.22 -3.71 12.18
CA THR A 59 -10.43 -4.78 12.78
C THR A 59 -9.07 -4.90 12.10
N PRO A 60 -7.98 -5.08 12.86
CA PRO A 60 -6.65 -5.27 12.28
C PRO A 60 -6.62 -6.60 11.52
N ARG A 61 -6.08 -6.56 10.30
CA ARG A 61 -6.01 -7.74 9.42
C ARG A 61 -4.68 -8.48 9.55
N HIS A 62 -3.58 -7.78 9.31
CA HIS A 62 -2.22 -8.31 9.35
C HIS A 62 -1.27 -7.23 9.86
N LEU A 63 -0.25 -7.63 10.62
CA LEU A 63 0.92 -6.79 10.85
C LEU A 63 1.71 -6.70 9.54
N SER A 64 1.88 -5.49 9.04
CA SER A 64 2.59 -5.22 7.78
C SER A 64 3.80 -4.34 8.06
N GLN A 65 4.84 -4.50 7.27
CA GLN A 65 6.10 -3.76 7.44
C GLN A 65 6.03 -2.44 6.67
N HIS A 66 6.43 -1.33 7.29
CA HIS A 66 6.58 -0.05 6.60
C HIS A 66 7.79 -0.14 5.65
N VAL A 67 7.54 -0.15 4.34
CA VAL A 67 8.60 -0.25 3.34
C VAL A 67 9.49 0.99 3.42
N GLY A 68 10.74 0.80 3.80
CA GLY A 68 11.73 1.87 3.92
C GLY A 68 11.74 2.59 5.27
N GLY A 69 10.85 2.27 6.21
CA GLY A 69 10.83 2.91 7.52
C GLY A 69 11.88 2.30 8.44
N PHE A 70 12.81 3.11 8.93
CA PHE A 70 13.83 2.73 9.90
C PHE A 70 13.69 3.57 11.17
N ILE A 71 14.02 2.95 12.29
CA ILE A 71 13.95 3.57 13.61
C ILE A 71 15.33 3.49 14.25
N ILE A 72 15.76 4.60 14.82
CA ILE A 72 17.04 4.73 15.49
C ILE A 72 16.75 5.13 16.95
N SER A 73 17.34 4.40 17.88
CA SER A 73 17.26 4.66 19.31
C SER A 73 18.65 4.76 19.92
N ASP A 74 18.76 5.52 21.01
CA ASP A 74 20.02 5.72 21.75
C ASP A 74 20.49 4.46 22.51
N GLY A 75 19.55 3.57 22.85
CA GLY A 75 19.82 2.28 23.49
C GLY A 75 19.16 1.10 22.76
N PRO A 76 19.30 -0.13 23.28
CA PRO A 76 18.70 -1.31 22.66
C PRO A 76 17.17 -1.19 22.55
N LEU A 77 16.63 -1.24 21.32
CA LEU A 77 15.18 -1.15 21.04
C LEU A 77 14.36 -2.19 21.83
N ALA A 78 14.90 -3.39 22.03
CA ALA A 78 14.25 -4.46 22.77
C ALA A 78 13.95 -4.14 24.25
N ARG A 79 14.50 -3.05 24.80
CA ARG A 79 14.14 -2.53 26.13
C ARG A 79 12.90 -1.63 26.12
N LEU A 80 12.51 -1.13 24.95
CA LEU A 80 11.39 -0.22 24.76
C LEU A 80 10.18 -0.96 24.16
N VAL A 81 10.42 -1.75 23.11
CA VAL A 81 9.38 -2.42 22.33
C VAL A 81 9.81 -3.85 21.96
N PRO A 82 8.90 -4.83 21.92
CA PRO A 82 9.19 -6.14 21.36
C PRO A 82 9.72 -6.04 19.93
N VAL A 83 10.83 -6.73 19.67
CA VAL A 83 11.45 -6.85 18.36
C VAL A 83 11.23 -8.28 17.86
N GLU A 84 10.73 -8.43 16.64
CA GLU A 84 10.49 -9.70 16.00
C GLU A 84 11.21 -9.81 14.65
N ASN A 85 11.46 -11.04 14.19
CA ASN A 85 12.01 -11.25 12.87
C ASN A 85 10.97 -10.88 11.81
N ALA A 86 11.39 -10.08 10.83
CA ALA A 86 10.56 -9.75 9.69
C ALA A 86 10.38 -10.97 8.79
N ALA A 87 9.37 -10.92 7.91
CA ALA A 87 9.14 -11.97 6.91
C ALA A 87 10.31 -12.12 5.91
N MET A 88 11.14 -11.09 5.77
CA MET A 88 12.32 -11.10 4.91
C MET A 88 13.56 -11.40 5.77
N ALA A 89 14.41 -12.32 5.30
CA ALA A 89 15.62 -12.74 6.02
C ALA A 89 16.52 -11.55 6.36
N GLU A 90 17.23 -11.66 7.48
CA GLU A 90 18.16 -10.64 8.00
C GLU A 90 17.51 -9.27 8.29
N ARG A 91 16.20 -9.26 8.59
CA ARG A 91 15.47 -8.06 8.99
C ARG A 91 14.67 -8.30 10.26
N SER A 92 14.54 -7.24 11.06
CA SER A 92 13.67 -7.21 12.23
C SER A 92 12.65 -6.08 12.08
N VAL A 93 11.52 -6.23 12.76
CA VAL A 93 10.48 -5.22 12.89
C VAL A 93 10.09 -5.06 14.34
N ILE A 94 9.45 -3.94 14.66
CA ILE A 94 8.82 -3.68 15.95
C ILE A 94 7.30 -3.66 15.79
N GLN A 95 6.57 -3.77 16.89
CA GLN A 95 5.12 -3.90 16.86
C GLN A 95 4.35 -2.57 16.92
N TRP A 96 5.04 -1.46 17.19
CA TRP A 96 4.44 -0.13 17.25
C TRP A 96 4.22 0.49 15.88
N ASP A 97 3.16 1.27 15.77
CA ASP A 97 2.84 2.03 14.56
C ASP A 97 3.54 3.40 14.53
N LYS A 98 3.16 4.25 13.58
CA LYS A 98 3.81 5.55 13.37
C LYS A 98 3.50 6.50 14.53
N GLU A 99 2.26 6.52 14.99
CA GLU A 99 1.75 7.39 16.03
C GLU A 99 2.38 7.07 17.39
N ASP A 100 2.57 5.79 17.70
CA ASP A 100 3.29 5.33 18.89
C ASP A 100 4.75 5.83 18.91
N LEU A 101 5.43 5.80 17.76
CA LEU A 101 6.83 6.22 17.63
C LEU A 101 7.02 7.73 17.81
N GLU A 102 6.12 8.51 17.22
CA GLU A 102 6.11 9.97 17.37
C GLU A 102 5.88 10.36 18.83
N SER A 103 4.97 9.67 19.53
CA SER A 103 4.66 9.92 20.94
C SER A 103 5.85 9.70 21.87
N LEU A 104 6.78 8.80 21.50
CA LEU A 104 7.99 8.48 22.26
C LEU A 104 9.22 9.28 21.82
N GLY A 105 9.10 10.13 20.81
CA GLY A 105 10.20 10.96 20.30
C GLY A 105 11.33 10.13 19.68
N LEU A 106 11.02 8.94 19.16
CA LEU A 106 12.03 8.10 18.50
C LEU A 106 12.38 8.66 17.12
N LEU A 107 13.67 8.56 16.75
CA LEU A 107 14.13 9.04 15.45
C LEU A 107 13.68 8.07 14.37
N LYS A 108 12.87 8.58 13.43
CA LYS A 108 12.41 7.86 12.25
C LYS A 108 13.14 8.37 11.00
N VAL A 109 13.59 7.45 10.16
CA VAL A 109 14.18 7.74 8.85
C VAL A 109 13.49 6.88 7.79
N ASP A 110 13.02 7.50 6.71
CA ASP A 110 12.43 6.80 5.57
C ASP A 110 13.45 6.68 4.42
N VAL A 111 13.86 5.46 4.11
CA VAL A 111 14.73 5.10 2.98
C VAL A 111 13.87 4.58 1.85
N LEU A 112 13.54 5.47 0.92
CA LEU A 112 12.63 5.18 -0.19
C LEU A 112 13.37 4.51 -1.36
N ALA A 113 12.88 3.36 -1.81
CA ALA A 113 13.34 2.71 -3.02
C ALA A 113 12.54 3.21 -4.24
N LEU A 114 13.00 4.29 -4.86
CA LEU A 114 12.36 4.87 -6.06
C LEU A 114 12.83 4.15 -7.32
N GLY A 115 11.94 3.35 -7.93
CA GLY A 115 12.24 2.60 -9.15
C GLY A 115 12.74 3.48 -10.31
N MET A 116 12.21 4.70 -10.44
CA MET A 116 12.65 5.67 -11.45
C MET A 116 14.11 6.08 -11.30
N LEU A 117 14.64 6.19 -10.07
CA LEU A 117 16.06 6.48 -9.87
C LEU A 117 16.96 5.33 -10.37
N SER A 118 16.48 4.09 -10.26
CA SER A 118 17.18 2.94 -10.83
C SER A 118 17.15 2.94 -12.37
N VAL A 119 16.03 3.38 -12.97
CA VAL A 119 15.90 3.53 -14.42
C VAL A 119 16.86 4.62 -14.93
N ILE A 120 16.85 5.80 -14.29
CA ILE A 120 17.74 6.92 -14.64
C ILE A 120 19.20 6.49 -14.56
N ARG A 121 19.62 5.86 -13.45
CA ARG A 121 21.00 5.36 -13.29
C ARG A 121 21.38 4.44 -14.45
N ARG A 122 20.55 3.43 -14.74
CA ARG A 122 20.82 2.47 -15.84
C ARG A 122 20.87 3.14 -17.21
N ALA A 123 20.00 4.12 -17.46
CA ALA A 123 20.00 4.87 -18.72
C ALA A 123 21.31 5.66 -18.89
N LEU A 124 21.75 6.35 -17.84
CA LEU A 124 23.03 7.07 -17.83
C LEU A 124 24.23 6.13 -18.00
N ASP A 125 24.22 4.97 -17.34
CA ASP A 125 25.26 3.94 -17.51
C ASP A 125 25.35 3.47 -18.98
N LEU A 126 24.21 3.22 -19.62
CA LEU A 126 24.15 2.81 -21.03
C LEU A 126 24.66 3.88 -21.98
N VAL A 127 24.31 5.15 -21.74
CA VAL A 127 24.81 6.28 -22.54
C VAL A 127 26.32 6.44 -22.35
N SER A 128 26.80 6.33 -21.11
CA SER A 128 28.23 6.42 -20.77
C SER A 128 29.04 5.37 -21.53
N GLN A 129 28.55 4.11 -21.56
CA GLN A 129 29.19 3.02 -22.30
C GLN A 129 29.30 3.31 -23.80
N ARG A 130 28.26 3.90 -24.40
CA ARG A 130 28.27 4.27 -25.83
C ARG A 130 29.17 5.45 -26.14
N ARG A 131 29.26 6.43 -25.23
CA ARG A 131 30.11 7.62 -25.38
C ARG A 131 31.58 7.35 -25.09
N GLY A 132 31.89 6.31 -24.31
CA GLY A 132 33.23 6.04 -23.80
C GLY A 132 33.67 6.96 -22.65
N THR A 133 32.77 7.82 -22.16
CA THR A 133 33.00 8.75 -21.05
C THR A 133 31.84 8.69 -20.06
N PRO A 134 32.09 8.86 -18.74
CA PRO A 134 31.02 8.89 -17.74
C PRO A 134 30.05 10.05 -17.98
N LEU A 135 28.75 9.77 -17.87
CA LEU A 135 27.66 10.74 -17.81
C LEU A 135 26.88 10.51 -16.52
N THR A 136 26.74 11.55 -15.71
CA THR A 136 26.00 11.53 -14.44
C THR A 136 24.78 12.43 -14.51
N LEU A 137 23.92 12.36 -13.48
CA LEU A 137 22.74 13.22 -13.39
C LEU A 137 23.12 14.71 -13.33
N ALA A 138 24.25 15.04 -12.73
CA ALA A 138 24.73 16.42 -12.60
C ALA A 138 25.21 17.01 -13.95
N ASP A 139 25.49 16.16 -14.93
CA ASP A 139 25.96 16.58 -16.25
C ASP A 139 24.79 16.90 -17.22
N ILE A 140 23.54 16.67 -16.80
CA ILE A 140 22.36 16.94 -17.63
C ILE A 140 22.03 18.45 -17.54
N PRO A 141 21.99 19.18 -18.67
CA PRO A 141 21.57 20.57 -18.68
C PRO A 141 20.11 20.71 -18.27
N ALA A 142 19.79 21.74 -17.48
CA ALA A 142 18.43 21.99 -17.02
C ALA A 142 17.51 22.53 -18.12
N ASP A 143 18.09 23.09 -19.18
CA ASP A 143 17.45 23.87 -20.24
C ASP A 143 17.60 23.22 -21.63
N ASP A 144 17.41 21.90 -21.72
CA ASP A 144 17.45 21.18 -23.00
C ASP A 144 16.17 21.40 -23.83
N ALA A 145 16.29 22.22 -24.89
CA ALA A 145 15.18 22.56 -25.77
C ALA A 145 14.49 21.33 -26.39
N ALA A 146 15.26 20.33 -26.81
CA ALA A 146 14.71 19.10 -27.40
C ALA A 146 13.86 18.30 -26.40
N THR A 147 14.26 18.26 -25.12
CA THR A 147 13.46 17.66 -24.04
C THR A 147 12.14 18.40 -23.85
N PHE A 148 12.12 19.74 -23.89
CA PHE A 148 10.88 20.52 -23.76
C PHE A 148 9.95 20.33 -24.96
N GLU A 149 10.49 20.31 -26.18
CA GLU A 149 9.72 20.03 -27.40
C GLU A 149 9.06 18.66 -27.37
N ALA A 150 9.72 17.63 -26.81
CA ALA A 150 9.16 16.28 -26.71
C ALA A 150 8.02 16.14 -25.67
N LEU A 151 7.89 17.09 -24.74
CA LEU A 151 6.84 17.10 -23.72
C LEU A 151 5.56 17.85 -24.14
N CYS A 152 5.64 18.65 -25.21
CA CYS A 152 4.54 19.44 -25.76
C CYS A 152 3.74 18.67 -26.81
#